data_AF-A0A2K3CUA1-F1
#
_entry.id   AF-A0A2K3CUA1-F1
#
_cell.length_a   1.000
_cell.length_b   1.000
_cell.length_c   1.000
_cell.angle_alpha   90.00
_cell.angle_beta   90.00
_cell.angle_gamma   90.00
#
_symmetry.space_group_name_H-M   'P 1'
#
loop_
_entity.id
_entity.type
_entity.pdbx_description
1 polymer ?
#
loop_
_entity_poly.entity_id
_entity_poly.type
_entity_poly.pdbx_seq_one_letter_code
_entity_poly.pdbx_strand_id
1 'polypeptide(L)'
;MDAKAQGAQGQGGRSKKQGQVDAKGGRRRHGLGRPIAQVEEVEVKDKINLVRLRYEGAVKDGLDDPTKVLLSKVHKAAQLQLGEDRLSVTGHKGFRTARASHGAHEGALYCEVRITRLGRTGHARVGWCTRRAELQAPVGYDTFGFAFRDVDGSKVSNGLREPYMPGGAGFREGDVVGMYIHLPPGGRTLEPQQNEYAKYKGRWMRIEDPEPDPLPLPGSVIAFAVNGVNAGVAFRDFNEGTYYPAASLYTMPEQTDGATVTLNFGPHFAYPPLQPEGCPPPTPVCELAAAASGAAAAAAATGVAGVAGGAGAGMEGDGGEGALQQRDVLMAQELPGDVAAAMAGAAAAAAAVAETGTAMADMAAAL
;
A
#
# COMPACT_ATOMS: atom_id res chain seq x y z
N MET A 1 -47.42 -32.36 35.67
CA MET A 1 -46.34 -33.36 35.74
C MET A 1 -45.69 -33.38 34.36
N ASP A 2 -44.36 -33.26 34.24
CA ASP A 2 -43.52 -34.38 33.79
C ASP A 2 -42.05 -34.00 33.48
N ALA A 3 -41.20 -35.03 33.56
CA ALA A 3 -39.87 -35.20 32.97
C ALA A 3 -38.75 -34.17 33.24
N LYS A 4 -37.84 -34.53 34.15
CA LYS A 4 -36.40 -34.19 34.08
C LYS A 4 -35.62 -35.44 33.62
N ALA A 5 -34.69 -35.29 32.70
CA ALA A 5 -33.84 -36.39 32.22
C ALA A 5 -32.49 -36.45 32.95
N GLN A 6 -31.96 -37.66 33.10
CA GLN A 6 -30.55 -37.95 33.43
C GLN A 6 -30.07 -39.11 32.54
N GLY A 7 -28.81 -39.07 32.13
CA GLY A 7 -28.16 -40.16 31.40
C GLY A 7 -26.64 -39.98 31.45
N ALA A 8 -25.91 -41.05 31.76
CA ALA A 8 -24.48 -40.99 32.08
C ALA A 8 -23.68 -42.18 31.54
N GLN A 9 -22.44 -41.88 31.14
CA GLN A 9 -21.25 -42.77 31.07
C GLN A 9 -21.21 -43.98 30.12
N GLY A 10 -20.00 -44.25 29.62
CA GLY A 10 -19.62 -45.48 28.91
C GLY A 10 -18.29 -45.34 28.16
N GLN A 11 -17.17 -45.77 28.76
CA GLN A 11 -15.85 -45.84 28.10
C GLN A 11 -15.62 -47.22 27.45
N GLY A 12 -14.74 -47.31 26.46
CA GLY A 12 -14.18 -48.58 25.99
C GLY A 12 -13.16 -48.43 24.85
N GLY A 13 -12.05 -49.19 24.88
CA GLY A 13 -11.04 -49.17 23.81
C GLY A 13 -10.02 -50.31 23.89
N ARG A 14 -9.32 -50.54 22.75
CA ARG A 14 -8.31 -51.60 22.45
C ARG A 14 -8.87 -53.04 22.30
N SER A 15 -8.29 -53.99 21.55
CA SER A 15 -7.36 -54.04 20.38
C SER A 15 -7.10 -55.51 19.99
N LYS A 16 -7.00 -55.89 18.69
CA LYS A 16 -5.93 -56.76 18.07
C LYS A 16 -6.33 -57.62 16.82
N LYS A 17 -5.28 -57.87 15.99
CA LYS A 17 -4.93 -59.02 15.11
C LYS A 17 -5.30 -59.08 13.60
N GLN A 18 -4.22 -59.03 12.78
CA GLN A 18 -3.77 -59.91 11.67
C GLN A 18 -4.79 -60.86 10.97
N GLY A 19 -4.73 -61.10 9.65
CA GLY A 19 -3.77 -60.68 8.60
C GLY A 19 -3.97 -61.44 7.25
N GLN A 20 -2.93 -61.51 6.39
CA GLN A 20 -2.82 -62.25 5.10
C GLN A 20 -3.47 -61.57 3.86
N VAL A 21 -2.71 -60.87 2.99
CA VAL A 21 -1.87 -61.31 1.83
C VAL A 21 -2.68 -61.69 0.59
N ASP A 22 -2.47 -60.94 -0.50
CA ASP A 22 -2.60 -61.45 -1.87
C ASP A 22 -1.67 -60.67 -2.82
N ALA A 23 -1.10 -61.34 -3.83
CA ALA A 23 -0.02 -60.80 -4.66
C ALA A 23 -0.38 -60.74 -6.15
N LYS A 24 -0.13 -59.60 -6.82
CA LYS A 24 -0.06 -59.51 -8.29
C LYS A 24 1.11 -58.62 -8.74
N GLY A 25 2.00 -59.21 -9.52
CA GLY A 25 3.22 -58.56 -10.00
C GLY A 25 2.99 -57.66 -11.21
N GLY A 26 3.74 -56.55 -11.28
CA GLY A 26 3.83 -55.66 -12.44
C GLY A 26 5.29 -55.27 -12.67
N ARG A 27 5.78 -55.43 -13.92
CA ARG A 27 7.21 -55.36 -14.26
C ARG A 27 7.83 -53.98 -14.00
N ARG A 28 8.99 -53.96 -13.34
CA ARG A 28 9.86 -52.77 -13.27
C ARG A 28 10.33 -52.39 -14.68
N ARG A 29 10.23 -51.11 -15.04
CA ARG A 29 11.03 -50.50 -16.12
C ARG A 29 12.00 -49.51 -15.50
N HIS A 30 13.29 -49.72 -15.71
CA HIS A 30 14.32 -48.72 -15.41
C HIS A 30 14.18 -47.57 -16.41
N GLY A 31 13.68 -46.42 -15.93
CA GLY A 31 13.82 -45.15 -16.64
C GLY A 31 15.16 -44.52 -16.25
N LEU A 32 15.95 -44.12 -17.25
CA LEU A 32 17.22 -43.41 -17.04
C LEU A 32 16.94 -42.06 -16.38
N GLY A 33 17.30 -41.92 -15.10
CA GLY A 33 17.24 -40.64 -14.41
C GLY A 33 18.29 -39.69 -15.00
N ARG A 34 17.84 -38.62 -15.67
CA ARG A 34 18.70 -37.44 -15.85
C ARG A 34 19.00 -36.86 -14.46
N PRO A 35 20.24 -36.46 -14.16
CA PRO A 35 20.53 -35.79 -12.89
C PRO A 35 19.72 -34.50 -12.82
N ILE A 36 18.90 -34.37 -11.79
CA ILE A 36 18.27 -33.10 -11.44
C ILE A 36 19.42 -32.20 -10.99
N ALA A 37 19.61 -31.07 -11.66
CA ALA A 37 20.57 -30.05 -11.23
C ALA A 37 20.29 -29.71 -9.76
N GLN A 38 21.33 -29.72 -8.93
CA GLN A 38 21.18 -29.45 -7.50
C GLN A 38 20.52 -28.10 -7.34
N VAL A 39 19.34 -28.10 -6.71
CA VAL A 39 18.60 -26.90 -6.39
C VAL A 39 19.44 -26.15 -5.36
N GLU A 40 19.81 -24.90 -5.64
CA GLU A 40 20.36 -24.02 -4.61
C GLU A 40 19.30 -23.83 -3.53
N GLU A 41 19.49 -24.55 -2.43
CA GLU A 41 18.70 -24.42 -1.21
C GLU A 41 19.14 -23.12 -0.55
N VAL A 42 18.38 -22.04 -0.78
CA VAL A 42 18.69 -20.71 -0.23
C VAL A 42 18.89 -20.82 1.27
N GLU A 43 20.13 -20.54 1.69
CA GLU A 43 20.54 -20.64 3.08
C GLU A 43 19.72 -19.64 3.91
N VAL A 44 18.92 -20.16 4.85
CA VAL A 44 17.95 -19.36 5.60
C VAL A 44 18.69 -18.48 6.61
N LYS A 45 19.09 -17.29 6.18
CA LYS A 45 19.44 -16.19 7.09
C LYS A 45 18.22 -15.81 7.92
N ASP A 46 18.49 -15.30 9.11
CA ASP A 46 17.54 -15.29 10.23
C ASP A 46 16.16 -14.68 9.90
N LYS A 47 15.12 -15.49 10.11
CA LYS A 47 13.69 -15.10 10.22
C LYS A 47 13.03 -14.50 8.96
N ILE A 48 13.23 -15.11 7.79
CA ILE A 48 12.35 -14.85 6.63
C ILE A 48 10.93 -15.34 6.91
N ASN A 49 9.92 -14.46 6.80
CA ASN A 49 8.52 -14.84 6.88
C ASN A 49 8.02 -15.36 5.52
N LEU A 50 7.79 -16.67 5.42
CA LEU A 50 7.24 -17.30 4.22
C LEU A 50 5.71 -17.31 4.27
N VAL A 51 5.07 -16.31 3.65
CA VAL A 51 3.61 -16.27 3.51
C VAL A 51 3.20 -17.12 2.31
N ARG A 52 2.31 -18.10 2.53
CA ARG A 52 1.80 -18.93 1.44
C ARG A 52 1.01 -18.06 0.48
N LEU A 53 1.41 -18.05 -0.79
CA LEU A 53 0.54 -17.61 -1.87
C LEU A 53 -0.71 -18.51 -1.88
N ARG A 54 -1.76 -18.01 -1.25
CA ARG A 54 -3.10 -18.28 -1.75
C ARG A 54 -3.13 -17.65 -3.15
N TYR A 55 -3.88 -18.25 -4.07
CA TYR A 55 -4.40 -17.47 -5.17
C TYR A 55 -5.33 -16.45 -4.50
N GLU A 56 -4.81 -15.25 -4.23
CA GLU A 56 -5.64 -14.10 -3.85
C GLU A 56 -6.43 -13.77 -5.11
N GLY A 57 -7.55 -14.50 -5.28
CA GLY A 57 -8.45 -14.35 -6.40
C GLY A 57 -8.77 -12.86 -6.53
N ALA A 58 -8.56 -12.34 -7.74
CA ALA A 58 -8.45 -10.92 -8.08
C ALA A 58 -9.18 -10.03 -7.06
N VAL A 59 -8.42 -9.17 -6.37
CA VAL A 59 -8.89 -8.26 -5.30
C VAL A 59 -10.34 -7.87 -5.59
N LYS A 60 -11.29 -8.31 -4.75
CA LYS A 60 -12.72 -8.28 -5.11
C LYS A 60 -13.22 -6.90 -5.55
N ASP A 61 -12.59 -5.86 -5.00
CA ASP A 61 -12.93 -4.45 -5.23
C ASP A 61 -12.01 -3.78 -6.30
N GLY A 62 -11.05 -4.52 -6.85
CA GLY A 62 -9.97 -4.08 -7.74
C GLY A 62 -8.82 -3.38 -7.02
N LEU A 63 -7.76 -3.03 -7.75
CA LEU A 63 -6.71 -2.15 -7.24
C LEU A 63 -7.22 -0.69 -7.11
N ASP A 64 -6.46 0.10 -6.35
CA ASP A 64 -6.56 1.55 -6.35
C ASP A 64 -5.93 2.14 -7.62
N ASP A 65 -6.49 3.27 -8.07
CA ASP A 65 -6.01 4.05 -9.20
C ASP A 65 -4.68 4.76 -8.82
N PRO A 66 -3.55 4.50 -9.52
CA PRO A 66 -2.27 5.14 -9.23
C PRO A 66 -2.20 6.60 -9.70
N THR A 67 -3.18 7.07 -10.48
CA THR A 67 -3.21 8.44 -11.02
C THR A 67 -4.03 9.41 -10.17
N LYS A 68 -4.74 8.91 -9.15
CA LYS A 68 -5.65 9.71 -8.30
C LYS A 68 -5.61 9.29 -6.84
N VAL A 69 -5.47 10.27 -5.95
CA VAL A 69 -5.66 10.02 -4.52
C VAL A 69 -7.14 10.01 -4.17
N LEU A 70 -7.58 8.87 -3.65
CA LEU A 70 -8.97 8.55 -3.32
C LEU A 70 -8.97 7.70 -2.03
N LEU A 71 -10.12 7.43 -1.44
CA LEU A 71 -10.22 6.42 -0.37
C LEU A 71 -9.89 5.04 -0.93
N SER A 72 -8.99 4.33 -0.24
CA SER A 72 -8.48 3.04 -0.68
C SER A 72 -9.56 1.96 -0.62
N LYS A 73 -9.62 1.14 -1.67
CA LYS A 73 -10.45 -0.07 -1.70
C LYS A 73 -9.91 -1.14 -0.74
N VAL A 74 -8.59 -1.27 -0.65
CA VAL A 74 -7.88 -2.33 0.09
C VAL A 74 -7.46 -1.92 1.49
N HIS A 75 -7.16 -0.64 1.71
CA HIS A 75 -6.72 -0.08 3.02
C HIS A 75 -7.90 0.50 3.82
N LYS A 76 -9.01 -0.25 3.87
CA LYS A 76 -10.18 0.06 4.70
C LYS A 76 -10.70 -1.20 5.40
N ALA A 77 -11.40 -1.02 6.50
CA ALA A 77 -12.18 -2.11 7.08
C ALA A 77 -13.24 -2.63 6.08
N ALA A 78 -13.42 -3.95 6.00
CA ALA A 78 -14.36 -4.57 5.07
C ALA A 78 -15.82 -4.11 5.27
N GLN A 79 -16.17 -3.68 6.49
CA GLN A 79 -17.51 -3.20 6.87
C GLN A 79 -17.79 -1.75 6.45
N LEU A 80 -16.78 -0.99 6.02
CA LEU A 80 -16.95 0.38 5.54
C LEU A 80 -17.38 0.41 4.08
N GLN A 81 -18.37 1.25 3.81
CA GLN A 81 -18.93 1.50 2.48
C GLN A 81 -18.29 2.78 1.92
N LEU A 82 -17.78 2.73 0.69
CA LEU A 82 -17.29 3.91 -0.02
C LEU A 82 -18.42 4.52 -0.85
N GLY A 83 -18.41 5.84 -1.02
CA GLY A 83 -19.21 6.52 -2.03
C GLY A 83 -18.73 6.16 -3.45
N GLU A 84 -19.58 6.42 -4.44
CA GLU A 84 -19.27 6.19 -5.87
C GLU A 84 -18.03 6.99 -6.32
N ASP A 85 -17.88 8.20 -5.79
CA ASP A 85 -16.73 9.09 -5.97
C ASP A 85 -15.43 8.60 -5.31
N ARG A 86 -15.52 7.64 -4.37
CA ARG A 86 -14.47 7.22 -3.43
C ARG A 86 -13.82 8.39 -2.66
N LEU A 87 -14.55 9.48 -2.44
CA LEU A 87 -14.18 10.57 -1.53
C LEU A 87 -14.96 10.49 -0.22
N SER A 88 -16.17 9.91 -0.26
CA SER A 88 -16.98 9.67 0.93
C SER A 88 -16.78 8.25 1.48
N VAL A 89 -16.77 8.10 2.81
CA VAL A 89 -16.82 6.80 3.51
C VAL A 89 -17.93 6.82 4.56
N THR A 90 -18.69 5.73 4.60
CA THR A 90 -19.81 5.51 5.53
C THR A 90 -19.55 4.28 6.40
N GLY A 91 -19.79 4.41 7.70
CA GLY A 91 -19.57 3.38 8.71
C GLY A 91 -20.76 3.16 9.63
N HIS A 92 -20.91 1.93 10.10
CA HIS A 92 -21.95 1.50 11.03
C HIS A 92 -21.36 0.56 12.09
N LYS A 93 -21.92 0.60 13.31
CA LYS A 93 -21.75 -0.40 14.38
C LYS A 93 -20.31 -0.58 14.88
N GLY A 94 -19.90 0.29 15.80
CA GLY A 94 -18.56 0.31 16.37
C GLY A 94 -17.53 1.00 15.45
N PHE A 95 -16.32 1.23 15.96
CA PHE A 95 -15.28 1.92 15.20
C PHE A 95 -14.79 1.07 14.02
N ARG A 96 -14.58 1.70 12.86
CA ARG A 96 -13.84 1.16 11.71
C ARG A 96 -13.11 2.28 11.00
N THR A 97 -11.95 1.97 10.41
CA THR A 97 -11.06 2.95 9.76
C THR A 97 -10.92 2.70 8.26
N ALA A 98 -10.86 3.79 7.48
CA ALA A 98 -10.42 3.82 6.10
C ALA A 98 -9.24 4.78 5.94
N ARG A 99 -8.31 4.43 5.05
CA ARG A 99 -7.16 5.25 4.64
C ARG A 99 -7.30 5.71 3.19
N ALA A 100 -6.60 6.78 2.82
CA ALA A 100 -6.39 7.13 1.41
C ALA A 100 -5.55 6.07 0.68
N SER A 101 -5.60 6.08 -0.65
CA SER A 101 -4.80 5.20 -1.52
C SER A 101 -3.31 5.54 -1.51
N HIS A 102 -2.97 6.81 -1.26
CA HIS A 102 -1.59 7.32 -1.25
C HIS A 102 -1.23 7.91 0.12
N GLY A 103 0.05 7.86 0.44
CA GLY A 103 0.67 8.43 1.64
C GLY A 103 2.11 8.79 1.34
N ALA A 104 2.78 9.48 2.27
CA ALA A 104 4.17 9.90 2.12
C ALA A 104 4.99 9.64 3.38
N HIS A 105 6.31 9.56 3.22
CA HIS A 105 7.31 9.45 4.29
C HIS A 105 8.16 10.73 4.43
N GLU A 106 7.97 11.71 3.55
CA GLU A 106 8.67 12.99 3.49
C GLU A 106 7.72 14.08 2.93
N GLY A 107 7.98 15.35 3.27
CA GLY A 107 7.29 16.52 2.73
C GLY A 107 6.39 17.23 3.74
N ALA A 108 5.53 18.12 3.25
CA ALA A 108 4.45 18.72 4.04
C ALA A 108 3.16 18.61 3.26
N LEU A 109 2.14 17.99 3.86
CA LEU A 109 0.90 17.63 3.19
C LEU A 109 -0.31 18.24 3.88
N TYR A 110 -1.30 18.63 3.09
CA TYR A 110 -2.59 19.10 3.58
C TYR A 110 -3.76 18.45 2.85
N CYS A 111 -4.79 18.11 3.63
CA CYS A 111 -6.12 17.72 3.14
C CYS A 111 -7.19 18.12 4.14
N GLU A 112 -8.45 18.13 3.70
CA GLU A 112 -9.61 18.39 4.55
C GLU A 112 -10.49 17.15 4.71
N VAL A 113 -11.24 17.08 5.81
CA VAL A 113 -12.31 16.11 6.02
C VAL A 113 -13.58 16.85 6.42
N ARG A 114 -14.62 16.77 5.57
CA ARG A 114 -15.96 17.24 5.89
C ARG A 114 -16.70 16.19 6.70
N ILE A 115 -17.31 16.62 7.80
CA ILE A 115 -18.12 15.76 8.66
C ILE A 115 -19.56 15.75 8.11
N THR A 116 -19.76 14.94 7.08
CA THR A 116 -20.98 14.96 6.24
C THR A 116 -22.23 14.50 7.00
N ARG A 117 -22.13 13.47 7.84
CA ARG A 117 -23.21 12.97 8.70
C ARG A 117 -22.66 12.20 9.89
N LEU A 118 -23.15 12.43 11.09
CA LEU A 118 -22.94 11.56 12.26
C LEU A 118 -24.26 10.96 12.73
N GLY A 119 -25.35 11.72 12.67
CA GLY A 119 -26.61 11.32 13.28
C GLY A 119 -26.57 11.39 14.81
N ARG A 120 -27.36 10.55 15.49
CA ARG A 120 -27.62 10.67 16.94
C ARG A 120 -26.55 10.05 17.84
N THR A 121 -25.82 9.07 17.35
CA THR A 121 -24.82 8.28 18.08
C THR A 121 -23.53 8.11 17.29
N GLY A 122 -23.42 8.82 16.15
CA GLY A 122 -22.25 8.77 15.30
C GLY A 122 -21.09 9.51 15.94
N HIS A 123 -19.91 8.91 15.86
CA HIS A 123 -18.66 9.53 16.27
C HIS A 123 -17.60 9.36 15.21
N ALA A 124 -16.71 10.35 15.13
CA ALA A 124 -15.61 10.37 14.16
C ALA A 124 -14.27 10.68 14.82
N ARG A 125 -13.22 10.06 14.28
CA ARG A 125 -11.84 10.51 14.45
C ARG A 125 -11.21 10.69 13.08
N VAL A 126 -10.42 11.73 12.91
CA VAL A 126 -9.72 12.02 11.65
C VAL A 126 -8.25 12.27 11.94
N GLY A 127 -7.37 11.96 10.99
CA GLY A 127 -5.95 12.21 11.14
C GLY A 127 -5.09 11.42 10.19
N TRP A 128 -3.94 10.96 10.68
CA TRP A 128 -2.92 10.29 9.90
C TRP A 128 -2.56 8.95 10.53
N CYS A 129 -2.35 7.90 9.73
CA CYS A 129 -1.78 6.65 10.22
C CYS A 129 -0.98 5.91 9.17
N THR A 130 -0.07 5.03 9.61
CA THR A 130 0.71 4.17 8.71
C THR A 130 -0.07 2.90 8.34
N ARG A 131 0.48 2.09 7.43
CA ARG A 131 -0.16 0.83 7.03
C ARG A 131 -0.26 -0.22 8.14
N ARG A 132 0.51 -0.08 9.22
CA ARG A 132 0.49 -0.94 10.42
C ARG A 132 -0.69 -0.67 11.36
N ALA A 133 -1.43 0.43 11.18
CA ALA A 133 -2.56 0.77 12.05
C ALA A 133 -3.77 -0.17 11.85
N GLU A 134 -4.40 -0.56 12.95
CA GLU A 134 -5.51 -1.53 12.95
C GLU A 134 -6.80 -0.93 12.36
N LEU A 135 -7.23 -1.44 11.21
CA LEU A 135 -8.41 -0.96 10.47
C LEU A 135 -9.75 -1.25 11.18
N GLN A 136 -9.80 -2.27 12.06
CA GLN A 136 -10.95 -2.56 12.92
C GLN A 136 -11.01 -1.68 14.18
N ALA A 137 -10.00 -0.85 14.43
CA ALA A 137 -9.89 0.07 15.55
C ALA A 137 -9.95 1.53 15.07
N PRO A 138 -10.19 2.52 15.96
CA PRO A 138 -10.06 3.93 15.58
C PRO A 138 -8.60 4.35 15.41
N VAL A 139 -8.34 5.34 14.55
CA VAL A 139 -7.04 6.02 14.44
C VAL A 139 -6.63 6.52 15.82
N GLY A 140 -5.34 6.37 16.14
CA GLY A 140 -4.78 6.66 17.45
C GLY A 140 -5.07 5.61 18.53
N TYR A 141 -5.65 4.45 18.19
CA TYR A 141 -5.73 3.31 19.12
C TYR A 141 -4.36 2.68 19.39
N ASP A 142 -3.53 2.57 18.36
CA ASP A 142 -2.17 2.05 18.39
C ASP A 142 -1.11 3.17 18.25
N THR A 143 0.17 2.80 18.27
CA THR A 143 1.32 3.69 18.08
C THR A 143 1.52 4.15 16.63
N PHE A 144 0.71 3.65 15.69
CA PHE A 144 0.86 3.90 14.25
C PHE A 144 -0.13 4.93 13.72
N GLY A 145 -0.97 5.50 14.58
CA GLY A 145 -1.94 6.53 14.24
C GLY A 145 -1.91 7.75 15.16
N PHE A 146 -2.24 8.89 14.57
CA PHE A 146 -2.39 10.19 15.21
C PHE A 146 -3.74 10.76 14.82
N ALA A 147 -4.63 10.93 15.80
CA ALA A 147 -6.02 11.32 15.57
C ALA A 147 -6.41 12.59 16.30
N PHE A 148 -7.41 13.26 15.75
CA PHE A 148 -8.18 14.32 16.39
C PHE A 148 -9.64 13.85 16.52
N ARG A 149 -10.25 14.13 17.68
CA ARG A 149 -11.55 13.57 18.09
C ARG A 149 -12.67 14.60 18.11
N ASP A 150 -13.83 14.16 17.62
CA ASP A 150 -15.09 14.89 17.55
C ASP A 150 -15.64 15.42 18.89
N VAL A 151 -15.72 14.60 19.94
CA VAL A 151 -16.51 14.93 21.15
C VAL A 151 -15.90 16.07 21.99
N ASP A 152 -14.60 15.98 22.28
CA ASP A 152 -13.91 16.82 23.27
C ASP A 152 -12.68 17.54 22.70
N GLY A 153 -12.49 17.47 21.38
CA GLY A 153 -11.33 18.07 20.71
C GLY A 153 -9.99 17.52 21.21
N SER A 154 -9.99 16.32 21.79
CA SER A 154 -8.76 15.64 22.21
C SER A 154 -7.96 15.15 21.02
N LYS A 155 -6.64 15.20 21.15
CA LYS A 155 -5.72 14.47 20.28
C LYS A 155 -5.49 13.08 20.86
N VAL A 156 -5.34 12.07 20.01
CA VAL A 156 -5.25 10.66 20.43
C VAL A 156 -4.16 9.93 19.67
N SER A 157 -3.28 9.24 20.40
CA SER A 157 -2.28 8.29 19.87
C SER A 157 -1.93 7.25 20.93
N ASN A 158 -1.57 6.03 20.55
CA ASN A 158 -1.27 4.92 21.48
C ASN A 158 -2.40 4.65 22.51
N GLY A 159 -3.66 4.89 22.12
CA GLY A 159 -4.84 4.79 22.98
C GLY A 159 -5.00 5.94 24.00
N LEU A 160 -3.95 6.74 24.22
CA LEU A 160 -3.92 7.87 25.14
C LEU A 160 -4.62 9.08 24.53
N ARG A 161 -5.39 9.80 25.35
CA ARG A 161 -6.12 11.02 24.95
C ARG A 161 -5.54 12.20 25.72
N GLU A 162 -5.20 13.25 25.00
CA GLU A 162 -4.71 14.50 25.58
C GLU A 162 -5.61 15.66 25.14
N PRO A 163 -5.91 16.63 26.03
CA PRO A 163 -6.52 17.89 25.63
C PRO A 163 -5.69 18.57 24.54
N TYR A 164 -6.35 19.17 23.56
CA TYR A 164 -5.68 19.81 22.43
C TYR A 164 -6.42 21.07 21.97
N MET A 165 -7.69 20.96 21.57
CA MET A 165 -8.48 22.14 21.21
C MET A 165 -8.65 23.11 22.39
N PRO A 166 -8.38 24.41 22.21
CA PRO A 166 -8.76 25.44 23.18
C PRO A 166 -10.26 25.37 23.50
N GLY A 167 -10.59 25.36 24.80
CA GLY A 167 -11.97 25.24 25.28
C GLY A 167 -12.58 23.83 25.21
N GLY A 168 -11.84 22.81 24.74
CA GLY A 168 -12.32 21.41 24.73
C GLY A 168 -13.49 21.14 23.76
N ALA A 169 -13.73 22.05 22.80
CA ALA A 169 -14.67 21.82 21.72
C ALA A 169 -13.98 21.02 20.61
N GLY A 170 -14.51 19.86 20.26
CA GLY A 170 -14.12 19.15 19.05
C GLY A 170 -14.90 19.64 17.83
N PHE A 171 -15.29 18.72 16.96
CA PHE A 171 -15.98 18.99 15.70
C PHE A 171 -17.26 18.18 15.59
N ARG A 172 -18.22 18.67 14.82
CA ARG A 172 -19.57 18.08 14.66
C ARG A 172 -19.98 17.98 13.20
N GLU A 173 -21.15 17.38 12.98
CA GLU A 173 -21.80 17.32 11.66
C GLU A 173 -21.92 18.72 11.03
N GLY A 174 -21.47 18.84 9.77
CA GLY A 174 -21.36 20.08 9.02
C GLY A 174 -19.94 20.69 8.96
N ASP A 175 -19.12 20.47 9.98
CA ASP A 175 -17.78 21.07 10.07
C ASP A 175 -16.80 20.50 9.03
N VAL A 176 -15.73 21.25 8.75
CA VAL A 176 -14.57 20.80 7.98
C VAL A 176 -13.33 20.82 8.86
N VAL A 177 -12.67 19.67 8.97
CA VAL A 177 -11.39 19.54 9.67
C VAL A 177 -10.24 19.60 8.66
N GLY A 178 -9.40 20.62 8.77
CA GLY A 178 -8.13 20.68 8.04
C GLY A 178 -7.08 19.82 8.75
N MET A 179 -6.33 19.03 7.99
CA MET A 179 -5.30 18.12 8.51
C MET A 179 -3.96 18.43 7.84
N TYR A 180 -2.97 18.78 8.66
CA TYR A 180 -1.59 19.04 8.23
C TYR A 180 -0.64 17.99 8.81
N ILE A 181 0.31 17.53 8.01
CA ILE A 181 1.47 16.75 8.45
C ILE A 181 2.75 17.26 7.80
N HIS A 182 3.83 17.33 8.56
CA HIS A 182 5.19 17.53 8.09
C HIS A 182 6.04 16.32 8.48
N LEU A 183 6.77 15.81 7.50
CA LEU A 183 7.75 14.74 7.60
C LEU A 183 9.05 15.32 7.03
N PRO A 184 10.06 15.65 7.86
CA PRO A 184 11.32 16.18 7.38
C PRO A 184 12.10 15.12 6.58
N PRO A 185 13.07 15.54 5.74
CA PRO A 185 13.85 14.62 4.94
C PRO A 185 14.60 13.56 5.74
N GLY A 186 14.72 12.36 5.16
CA GLY A 186 15.43 11.23 5.76
C GLY A 186 14.55 10.19 6.47
N GLY A 187 13.22 10.39 6.52
CA GLY A 187 12.29 9.34 6.92
C GLY A 187 12.20 8.23 5.88
N ARG A 188 12.09 6.97 6.31
CA ARG A 188 12.04 5.81 5.40
C ARG A 188 10.61 5.28 5.18
N THR A 189 10.38 4.71 3.99
CA THR A 189 9.25 3.79 3.79
C THR A 189 9.57 2.49 4.51
N LEU A 190 8.75 2.12 5.51
CA LEU A 190 8.90 0.87 6.27
C LEU A 190 8.20 -0.32 5.61
N GLU A 191 7.37 -0.05 4.60
CA GLU A 191 6.61 -1.06 3.86
C GLU A 191 7.52 -1.79 2.85
N PRO A 192 7.41 -3.12 2.69
CA PRO A 192 8.18 -3.86 1.68
C PRO A 192 7.86 -3.35 0.27
N GLN A 193 8.86 -2.76 -0.40
CA GLN A 193 8.69 -2.19 -1.74
C GLN A 193 8.63 -3.23 -2.86
N GLN A 194 9.15 -4.44 -2.60
CA GLN A 194 9.19 -5.53 -3.57
C GLN A 194 8.61 -6.81 -2.96
N ASN A 195 7.69 -7.47 -3.67
CA ASN A 195 7.26 -8.82 -3.31
C ASN A 195 8.27 -9.81 -3.89
N GLU A 196 9.18 -10.34 -3.07
CA GLU A 196 10.00 -11.48 -3.47
C GLU A 196 9.20 -12.78 -3.40
N TYR A 197 9.49 -13.72 -4.30
CA TYR A 197 8.78 -15.00 -4.40
C TYR A 197 9.73 -16.18 -4.46
N ALA A 198 9.58 -17.13 -3.53
CA ALA A 198 10.39 -18.34 -3.47
C ALA A 198 9.54 -19.61 -3.50
N LYS A 199 10.10 -20.69 -4.06
CA LYS A 199 9.40 -21.98 -4.21
C LYS A 199 9.73 -22.94 -3.07
N TYR A 200 9.11 -22.75 -1.91
CA TYR A 200 9.30 -23.62 -0.74
C TYR A 200 8.46 -24.90 -0.80
N LYS A 201 9.09 -26.07 -0.71
CA LYS A 201 8.43 -27.40 -0.73
C LYS A 201 7.44 -27.56 -1.89
N GLY A 202 7.85 -27.12 -3.08
CA GLY A 202 7.06 -27.20 -4.32
C GLY A 202 5.94 -26.17 -4.46
N ARG A 203 5.73 -25.30 -3.47
CA ARG A 203 4.72 -24.22 -3.50
C ARG A 203 5.39 -22.86 -3.60
N TRP A 204 4.78 -21.95 -4.34
CA TRP A 204 5.18 -20.54 -4.32
C TRP A 204 4.76 -19.92 -2.97
N MET A 205 5.67 -19.15 -2.39
CA MET A 205 5.50 -18.36 -1.18
C MET A 205 5.96 -16.93 -1.49
N ARG A 206 5.32 -15.93 -0.89
CA ARG A 206 5.92 -14.60 -0.78
C ARG A 206 6.95 -14.63 0.34
N ILE A 207 8.13 -14.11 0.05
CA ILE A 207 9.12 -13.69 1.04
C ILE A 207 8.66 -12.32 1.53
N GLU A 208 8.36 -12.23 2.81
CA GLU A 208 8.20 -10.96 3.51
C GLU A 208 9.45 -10.76 4.37
N ASP A 209 10.27 -9.78 3.99
CA ASP A 209 11.31 -9.29 4.86
C ASP A 209 10.68 -8.73 6.15
N PRO A 210 11.30 -8.94 7.32
CA PRO A 210 10.83 -8.33 8.55
C PRO A 210 10.89 -6.80 8.42
N GLU A 211 9.73 -6.14 8.47
CA GLU A 211 9.66 -4.67 8.46
C GLU A 211 10.56 -4.10 9.59
N PRO A 212 11.46 -3.16 9.29
CA PRO A 212 12.39 -2.63 10.28
C PRO A 212 11.65 -1.86 11.38
N ASP A 213 12.23 -1.83 12.58
CA ASP A 213 11.68 -1.04 13.66
C ASP A 213 11.70 0.47 13.32
N PRO A 214 10.57 1.18 13.55
CA PRO A 214 10.44 2.58 13.19
C PRO A 214 11.30 3.46 14.10
N LEU A 215 12.21 4.25 13.51
CA LEU A 215 13.01 5.22 14.25
C LEU A 215 12.23 6.53 14.49
N PRO A 216 12.54 7.31 15.55
CA PRO A 216 12.05 8.68 15.68
C PRO A 216 12.46 9.54 14.48
N LEU A 217 11.59 10.45 14.04
CA LEU A 217 11.83 11.43 12.98
C LEU A 217 11.75 12.85 13.57
N PRO A 218 12.85 13.39 14.14
CA PRO A 218 12.86 14.71 14.76
C PRO A 218 12.51 15.83 13.77
N GLY A 219 11.71 16.79 14.21
CA GLY A 219 11.17 17.86 13.36
C GLY A 219 9.86 17.51 12.64
N SER A 220 9.38 16.26 12.75
CA SER A 220 8.04 15.90 12.28
C SER A 220 6.95 16.61 13.09
N VAL A 221 5.86 17.02 12.42
CA VAL A 221 4.78 17.83 13.02
C VAL A 221 3.42 17.41 12.47
N ILE A 222 2.40 17.27 13.33
CA ILE A 222 1.00 17.17 12.92
C ILE A 222 0.20 18.29 13.58
N ALA A 223 -0.69 18.91 12.81
CA ALA A 223 -1.59 19.97 13.27
C ALA A 223 -2.96 19.87 12.60
N PHE A 224 -3.98 20.41 13.26
CA PHE A 224 -5.35 20.39 12.79
C PHE A 224 -5.98 21.79 12.83
N ALA A 225 -7.03 21.99 12.05
CA ALA A 225 -7.89 23.16 12.11
C ALA A 225 -9.35 22.73 12.01
N VAL A 226 -10.27 23.49 12.62
CA VAL A 226 -11.71 23.31 12.45
C VAL A 226 -12.27 24.57 11.80
N ASN A 227 -12.90 24.43 10.63
CA ASN A 227 -13.45 25.54 9.85
C ASN A 227 -12.44 26.69 9.63
N GLY A 228 -11.20 26.34 9.28
CA GLY A 228 -10.09 27.28 9.09
C GLY A 228 -9.45 27.82 10.38
N VAL A 229 -10.04 27.60 11.56
CA VAL A 229 -9.46 28.00 12.85
C VAL A 229 -8.38 26.99 13.26
N ASN A 230 -7.12 27.42 13.25
CA ASN A 230 -5.97 26.59 13.62
C ASN A 230 -6.00 26.21 15.11
N ALA A 231 -5.90 24.91 15.41
CA ALA A 231 -5.88 24.36 16.76
C ALA A 231 -4.47 24.28 17.37
N GLY A 232 -3.44 24.68 16.63
CA GLY A 232 -2.02 24.59 17.03
C GLY A 232 -1.42 23.23 16.68
N VAL A 233 -0.20 22.97 17.15
CA VAL A 233 0.49 21.69 16.90
C VAL A 233 -0.01 20.61 17.86
N ALA A 234 -0.48 19.48 17.30
CA ALA A 234 -0.97 18.34 18.07
C ALA A 234 0.17 17.40 18.48
N PHE A 235 1.02 17.02 17.52
CA PHE A 235 2.10 16.05 17.71
C PHE A 235 3.40 16.57 17.11
N ARG A 236 4.52 16.18 17.72
CA ARG A 236 5.90 16.48 17.28
C ARG A 236 6.77 15.24 17.44
N ASP A 237 7.85 15.18 16.66
CA ASP A 237 8.97 14.25 16.85
C ASP A 237 8.53 12.77 16.92
N PHE A 238 7.51 12.43 16.14
CA PHE A 238 7.00 11.07 16.04
C PHE A 238 7.85 10.22 15.08
N ASN A 239 7.57 8.93 15.00
CA ASN A 239 8.38 7.99 14.24
C ASN A 239 8.27 8.17 12.70
N GLU A 240 9.32 7.75 11.99
CA GLU A 240 9.31 7.64 10.54
C GLU A 240 8.29 6.60 10.03
N GLY A 241 7.94 6.70 8.76
CA GLY A 241 7.08 5.77 8.06
C GLY A 241 6.21 6.47 7.02
N THR A 242 5.53 5.69 6.18
CA THR A 242 4.56 6.24 5.23
C THR A 242 3.24 6.51 5.95
N TYR A 243 2.85 7.78 6.03
CA TYR A 243 1.59 8.23 6.65
C TYR A 243 0.53 8.52 5.60
N TYR A 244 -0.68 8.02 5.86
CA TYR A 244 -1.86 8.14 5.02
C TYR A 244 -2.92 8.97 5.75
N PRO A 245 -3.63 9.89 5.07
CA PRO A 245 -4.86 10.47 5.60
C PRO A 245 -5.87 9.36 5.93
N ALA A 246 -6.50 9.46 7.09
CA ALA A 246 -7.35 8.42 7.62
C ALA A 246 -8.56 8.98 8.37
N ALA A 247 -9.66 8.25 8.29
CA ALA A 247 -10.87 8.53 9.05
C ALA A 247 -11.44 7.27 9.69
N SER A 248 -11.85 7.38 10.95
CA SER A 248 -12.55 6.35 11.71
C SER A 248 -13.96 6.78 12.02
N LEU A 249 -14.91 5.86 11.82
CA LEU A 249 -16.33 6.10 12.03
C LEU A 249 -16.89 5.07 13.00
N TYR A 250 -17.78 5.54 13.87
CA TYR A 250 -18.51 4.76 14.86
C TYR A 250 -19.98 5.12 14.81
N THR A 251 -20.86 4.13 14.99
CA THR A 251 -22.26 4.36 15.42
C THR A 251 -22.65 3.28 16.44
N MET A 252 -23.67 3.55 17.25
CA MET A 252 -24.31 2.52 18.07
C MET A 252 -25.15 1.54 17.22
N PRO A 253 -25.37 0.29 17.67
CA PRO A 253 -26.12 -0.72 16.91
C PRO A 253 -27.55 -0.34 16.51
N GLU A 254 -28.19 0.54 17.29
CA GLU A 254 -29.56 1.02 17.13
C GLU A 254 -29.69 2.13 16.07
N GLN A 255 -28.59 2.76 15.66
CA GLN A 255 -28.61 3.75 14.60
C GLN A 255 -28.60 3.04 13.24
N THR A 256 -29.71 3.20 12.51
CA THR A 256 -29.88 2.68 11.14
C THR A 256 -29.04 3.44 10.13
N ASP A 257 -29.01 4.77 10.23
CA ASP A 257 -28.18 5.65 9.40
C ASP A 257 -26.69 5.45 9.72
N GLY A 258 -25.85 5.41 8.67
CA GLY A 258 -24.40 5.43 8.86
C GLY A 258 -23.91 6.81 9.30
N ALA A 259 -22.78 6.83 10.01
CA ALA A 259 -21.94 8.01 10.05
C ALA A 259 -21.15 8.07 8.74
N THR A 260 -21.03 9.26 8.14
CA THR A 260 -20.39 9.50 6.85
C THR A 260 -19.46 10.71 6.95
N VAL A 261 -18.25 10.59 6.41
CA VAL A 261 -17.35 11.73 6.19
C VAL A 261 -16.88 11.76 4.75
N THR A 262 -16.53 12.94 4.25
CA THR A 262 -16.05 13.15 2.89
C THR A 262 -14.67 13.80 2.94
N LEU A 263 -13.67 13.12 2.39
CA LEU A 263 -12.30 13.61 2.34
C LEU A 263 -12.10 14.47 1.08
N ASN A 264 -11.38 15.57 1.24
CA ASN A 264 -10.96 16.46 0.16
C ASN A 264 -9.43 16.52 0.13
N PHE A 265 -8.84 15.84 -0.85
CA PHE A 265 -7.38 15.78 -1.03
C PHE A 265 -6.80 17.01 -1.73
N GLY A 266 -7.63 17.99 -2.08
CA GLY A 266 -7.27 19.20 -2.82
C GLY A 266 -7.38 19.03 -4.34
N PRO A 267 -6.92 20.03 -5.12
CA PRO A 267 -6.22 21.26 -4.67
C PRO A 267 -7.16 22.35 -4.13
N HIS A 268 -8.49 22.20 -4.32
CA HIS A 268 -9.47 23.21 -3.92
C HIS A 268 -10.03 22.91 -2.52
N PHE A 269 -9.62 23.71 -1.53
CA PHE A 269 -10.04 23.57 -0.13
C PHE A 269 -11.20 24.52 0.22
N ALA A 270 -12.02 24.13 1.20
CA ALA A 270 -13.10 24.95 1.72
C ALA A 270 -12.57 26.11 2.59
N TYR A 271 -11.43 25.91 3.24
CA TYR A 271 -10.73 26.91 4.03
C TYR A 271 -9.26 27.03 3.58
N PRO A 272 -8.59 28.17 3.84
CA PRO A 272 -7.15 28.29 3.57
C PRO A 272 -6.35 27.19 4.28
N PRO A 273 -5.40 26.51 3.60
CA PRO A 273 -4.55 25.51 4.23
C PRO A 273 -3.84 26.05 5.47
N LEU A 274 -3.88 25.29 6.55
CA LEU A 274 -3.21 25.68 7.79
C LEU A 274 -1.69 25.42 7.62
N GLN A 275 -0.88 26.38 8.07
CA GLN A 275 0.57 26.25 8.14
C GLN A 275 1.00 26.51 9.59
N PRO A 276 1.50 25.51 10.33
CA PRO A 276 2.04 25.72 11.67
C PRO A 276 3.30 26.59 11.63
N GLU A 277 3.55 27.35 12.71
CA GLU A 277 4.75 28.17 12.82
C GLU A 277 6.03 27.31 12.73
N GLY A 278 7.00 27.79 11.93
CA GLY A 278 8.26 27.09 11.66
C GLY A 278 8.15 25.90 10.69
N CYS A 279 6.96 25.60 10.15
CA CYS A 279 6.76 24.53 9.17
C CYS A 279 6.74 25.08 7.72
N PRO A 280 7.14 24.30 6.72
CA PRO A 280 7.02 24.68 5.31
C PRO A 280 5.55 24.76 4.86
N PRO A 281 5.24 25.45 3.75
CA PRO A 281 3.90 25.45 3.18
C PRO A 281 3.50 24.04 2.71
N PRO A 282 2.27 23.58 2.95
CA PRO A 282 1.85 22.25 2.55
C PRO A 282 1.54 22.14 1.05
N THR A 283 1.84 21.00 0.46
CA THR A 283 1.28 20.59 -0.83
C THR A 283 -0.05 19.84 -0.62
N PRO A 284 -1.02 19.99 -1.54
CA PRO A 284 -2.23 19.16 -1.56
C PRO A 284 -1.92 17.66 -1.65
N VAL A 285 -2.59 16.85 -0.84
CA VAL A 285 -2.42 15.38 -0.86
C VAL A 285 -2.66 14.79 -2.26
N CYS A 286 -3.53 15.38 -3.09
CA CYS A 286 -3.79 14.90 -4.45
C CYS A 286 -2.53 14.84 -5.34
N GLU A 287 -1.50 15.65 -5.07
CA GLU A 287 -0.25 15.68 -5.83
C GLU A 287 0.63 14.43 -5.62
N LEU A 288 0.38 13.64 -4.57
CA LEU A 288 1.11 12.38 -4.32
C LEU A 288 0.95 11.37 -5.46
N ALA A 289 -0.17 11.39 -6.19
CA ALA A 289 -0.37 10.51 -7.34
C ALA A 289 0.56 10.87 -8.52
N ALA A 290 0.84 12.16 -8.72
CA ALA A 290 1.81 12.60 -9.72
C ALA A 290 3.22 12.11 -9.37
N ALA A 291 3.65 12.29 -8.12
CA ALA A 291 4.93 11.81 -7.62
C ALA A 291 5.08 10.27 -7.75
N ALA A 292 4.04 9.51 -7.39
CA ALA A 292 4.02 8.05 -7.53
C ALA A 292 4.14 7.60 -9.00
N SER A 293 3.44 8.26 -9.91
CA SER A 293 3.51 7.96 -11.35
C SER A 293 4.89 8.25 -11.95
N GLY A 294 5.53 9.34 -11.54
CA GLY A 294 6.89 9.70 -11.97
C GLY A 294 7.95 8.73 -11.46
N ALA A 295 7.85 8.31 -10.20
CA ALA A 295 8.74 7.31 -9.61
C ALA A 295 8.61 5.93 -10.31
N ALA A 296 7.38 5.49 -10.60
CA ALA A 296 7.14 4.25 -11.34
C ALA A 296 7.70 4.30 -12.77
N ALA A 297 7.54 5.43 -13.47
CA ALA A 297 8.12 5.63 -14.81
C ALA A 297 9.66 5.66 -14.79
N ALA A 298 10.27 6.31 -13.80
CA ALA A 298 11.71 6.35 -13.62
C ALA A 298 12.30 4.95 -13.33
N ALA A 299 11.65 4.18 -12.45
CA ALA A 299 12.06 2.80 -12.14
C ALA A 299 11.94 1.87 -13.37
N ALA A 300 10.90 2.05 -14.19
CA ALA A 300 10.75 1.32 -15.45
C ALA A 300 11.85 1.68 -16.47
N ALA A 301 12.24 2.96 -16.55
CA ALA A 301 13.32 3.41 -17.44
C ALA A 301 14.71 2.88 -17.00
N THR A 302 15.01 2.89 -15.70
CA THR A 302 16.29 2.35 -15.18
C THR A 302 16.40 0.83 -15.33
N GLY A 303 15.28 0.10 -15.34
CA GLY A 303 15.26 -1.34 -15.64
C GLY A 303 15.61 -1.70 -17.09
N VAL A 304 15.52 -0.76 -18.04
CA VAL A 304 15.82 -0.99 -19.47
C VAL A 304 17.26 -0.57 -19.84
N ALA A 305 17.89 0.31 -19.07
CA ALA A 305 19.24 0.83 -19.34
C ALA A 305 20.39 -0.17 -19.05
N GLY A 306 20.08 -1.44 -18.73
CA GLY A 306 21.03 -2.44 -18.23
C GLY A 306 21.77 -3.29 -19.27
N VAL A 307 21.52 -3.14 -20.59
CA VAL A 307 22.21 -3.94 -21.64
C VAL A 307 22.53 -3.12 -22.90
N ALA A 308 23.49 -2.20 -22.79
CA ALA A 308 24.23 -1.64 -23.93
C ALA A 308 25.54 -1.02 -23.39
N GLY A 309 26.72 -1.18 -24.00
CA GLY A 309 27.10 -2.02 -25.13
C GLY A 309 28.58 -1.75 -25.42
N GLY A 310 29.42 -2.77 -25.48
CA GLY A 310 30.88 -2.59 -25.59
C GLY A 310 31.53 -3.70 -26.39
N ALA A 311 31.63 -3.53 -27.71
CA ALA A 311 32.27 -4.48 -28.60
C ALA A 311 32.96 -3.78 -29.79
N GLY A 312 34.23 -4.14 -30.04
CA GLY A 312 34.75 -4.28 -31.41
C GLY A 312 35.93 -3.40 -31.85
N ALA A 313 37.17 -3.90 -31.68
CA ALA A 313 38.29 -3.92 -32.65
C ALA A 313 39.62 -4.34 -31.94
N GLY A 314 40.49 -5.23 -32.45
CA GLY A 314 40.41 -6.17 -33.58
C GLY A 314 41.73 -6.30 -34.40
N MET A 315 42.44 -7.44 -34.30
CA MET A 315 43.36 -8.07 -35.30
C MET A 315 44.06 -9.31 -34.67
N GLU A 316 43.82 -10.55 -35.13
CA GLU A 316 44.56 -11.34 -36.18
C GLU A 316 45.93 -11.90 -35.70
N GLY A 317 46.33 -13.16 -35.89
CA GLY A 317 45.75 -14.42 -36.42
C GLY A 317 46.56 -15.62 -35.84
N ASP A 318 46.63 -16.86 -36.33
CA ASP A 318 45.94 -17.68 -37.34
C ASP A 318 46.25 -19.19 -37.03
N GLY A 319 45.33 -20.15 -37.21
CA GLY A 319 45.43 -21.16 -38.29
C GLY A 319 45.54 -22.62 -37.77
N GLY A 320 44.91 -23.61 -38.42
CA GLY A 320 45.10 -25.05 -38.14
C GLY A 320 43.84 -25.95 -38.07
N GLU A 321 43.74 -26.93 -38.98
CA GLU A 321 42.66 -27.93 -39.11
C GLU A 321 42.75 -29.06 -38.06
N GLY A 322 41.71 -29.84 -37.70
CA GLY A 322 40.31 -29.83 -38.12
C GLY A 322 39.48 -31.02 -37.56
N ALA A 323 38.23 -31.15 -38.05
CA ALA A 323 37.33 -32.32 -38.01
C ALA A 323 36.61 -32.76 -36.69
N LEU A 324 35.30 -32.47 -36.66
CA LEU A 324 34.17 -33.35 -36.26
C LEU A 324 33.96 -33.74 -34.77
N GLN A 325 32.74 -33.76 -34.20
CA GLN A 325 31.44 -33.16 -34.57
C GLN A 325 30.42 -33.36 -33.42
N GLN A 326 29.75 -32.29 -32.96
CA GLN A 326 28.33 -32.38 -32.58
C GLN A 326 27.70 -30.97 -32.52
N ARG A 327 26.45 -30.90 -32.97
CA ARG A 327 25.68 -29.66 -33.17
C ARG A 327 24.57 -29.60 -32.13
N ASP A 328 24.36 -28.44 -31.52
CA ASP A 328 23.07 -28.13 -30.90
C ASP A 328 22.26 -27.18 -31.79
N VAL A 329 20.96 -27.44 -31.86
CA VAL A 329 19.99 -26.74 -32.69
C VAL A 329 19.17 -25.81 -31.81
N LEU A 330 19.33 -24.50 -32.00
CA LEU A 330 18.44 -23.50 -31.40
C LEU A 330 17.24 -23.29 -32.32
N MET A 331 16.09 -23.88 -31.94
CA MET A 331 14.80 -23.52 -32.52
C MET A 331 14.28 -22.24 -31.87
N ALA A 332 13.93 -21.27 -32.71
CA ALA A 332 13.20 -20.08 -32.26
C ALA A 332 11.77 -20.47 -31.81
N GLN A 333 11.21 -19.69 -30.88
CA GLN A 333 9.77 -19.57 -30.72
C GLN A 333 9.39 -18.09 -30.72
N GLU A 334 8.38 -17.78 -31.53
CA GLU A 334 8.01 -16.42 -31.92
C GLU A 334 7.14 -15.75 -30.85
N LEU A 335 7.24 -14.42 -30.74
CA LEU A 335 6.31 -13.59 -29.96
C LEU A 335 5.12 -13.19 -30.85
N PRO A 336 3.87 -13.24 -30.36
CA PRO A 336 2.69 -12.92 -31.16
C PRO A 336 2.65 -11.42 -31.56
N GLY A 337 2.31 -11.15 -32.82
CA GLY A 337 2.60 -9.91 -33.53
C GLY A 337 1.77 -8.66 -33.21
N ASP A 338 0.89 -8.65 -32.21
CA ASP A 338 -0.02 -7.52 -31.93
C ASP A 338 0.56 -6.42 -31.02
N VAL A 339 1.80 -6.56 -30.54
CA VAL A 339 2.46 -5.53 -29.71
C VAL A 339 3.28 -4.53 -30.54
N ALA A 340 3.70 -4.90 -31.76
CA ALA A 340 4.56 -4.08 -32.60
C ALA A 340 3.87 -2.84 -33.19
N ALA A 341 2.56 -2.91 -33.44
CA ALA A 341 1.81 -1.83 -34.07
C ALA A 341 1.62 -0.59 -33.16
N ALA A 342 1.60 -0.76 -31.84
CA ALA A 342 1.41 0.32 -30.88
C ALA A 342 2.65 1.22 -30.72
N MET A 343 3.86 0.71 -31.00
CA MET A 343 5.11 1.46 -30.81
C MET A 343 5.48 2.38 -31.98
N ALA A 344 4.91 2.18 -33.17
CA ALA A 344 5.18 3.05 -34.33
C ALA A 344 4.48 4.42 -34.25
N GLY A 345 3.34 4.52 -33.53
CA GLY A 345 2.57 5.78 -33.44
C GLY A 345 3.16 6.82 -32.48
N ALA A 346 3.87 6.38 -31.43
CA ALA A 346 4.36 7.28 -30.37
C ALA A 346 5.62 8.07 -30.79
N ALA A 347 6.45 7.53 -31.68
CA ALA A 347 7.70 8.18 -32.10
C ALA A 347 7.49 9.42 -32.98
N ALA A 348 6.42 9.46 -33.78
CA ALA A 348 6.13 10.58 -34.68
C ALA A 348 5.67 11.86 -33.95
N ALA A 349 5.00 11.72 -32.80
CA ALA A 349 4.50 12.86 -32.02
C ALA A 349 5.62 13.60 -31.26
N ALA A 350 6.69 12.90 -30.88
CA ALA A 350 7.80 13.49 -30.12
C ALA A 350 8.71 14.39 -30.99
N ALA A 351 8.86 14.07 -32.28
CA ALA A 351 9.71 14.86 -33.19
C ALA A 351 9.11 16.25 -33.52
N ALA A 352 7.79 16.34 -33.70
CA ALA A 352 7.12 17.59 -34.09
C ALA A 352 7.17 18.69 -33.01
N VAL A 353 7.27 18.32 -31.72
CA VAL A 353 7.34 19.28 -30.61
C VAL A 353 8.75 19.90 -30.49
N ALA A 354 9.79 19.15 -30.88
CA ALA A 354 11.18 19.60 -30.78
C ALA A 354 11.50 20.76 -31.75
N GLU A 355 11.02 20.69 -33.01
CA GLU A 355 11.26 21.76 -34.00
C GLU A 355 10.52 23.07 -33.68
N THR A 356 9.36 23.00 -33.01
CA THR A 356 8.67 24.22 -32.54
C THR A 356 9.33 24.90 -31.36
N GLY A 357 10.09 24.15 -30.54
CA GLY A 357 10.76 24.67 -29.35
C GLY A 357 12.01 25.50 -29.67
N THR A 358 12.79 25.11 -30.68
CA THR A 358 13.98 25.85 -31.12
C THR A 358 13.63 27.18 -31.80
N ALA A 359 12.53 27.24 -32.56
CA ALA A 359 12.12 28.45 -33.27
C ALA A 359 11.69 29.62 -32.34
N MET A 360 11.20 29.35 -31.13
CA MET A 360 10.90 30.42 -30.15
C MET A 360 12.14 30.90 -29.39
N ALA A 361 13.18 30.07 -29.23
CA ALA A 361 14.38 30.43 -28.48
C ALA A 361 15.21 31.52 -29.18
N ASP A 362 15.39 31.41 -30.50
CA ASP A 362 16.18 32.39 -31.27
C ASP A 362 15.50 33.77 -31.41
N MET A 363 14.16 33.84 -31.28
CA MET A 363 13.44 35.12 -31.37
C MET A 363 13.51 35.93 -30.06
N ALA A 364 13.83 35.30 -28.94
CA ALA A 364 13.97 35.95 -27.63
C ALA A 364 15.37 36.55 -27.36
N ALA A 365 16.33 36.33 -28.27
CA ALA A 365 17.71 36.83 -28.17
C ALA A 365 18.00 38.07 -29.03
N ALA A 366 16.98 38.66 -29.68
CA ALA A 366 17.10 39.75 -30.65
C ALA A 366 16.23 40.98 -30.33
N LEU A 367 15.77 41.12 -29.08
CA LEU A 367 15.09 42.28 -28.49
C LEU A 367 15.78 42.68 -27.18
#